data_AF-N9TNR2-F1
#
_entry.id   AF-N9TNR2-F1
#
_cell.length_a   1.000
_cell.length_b   1.000
_cell.length_c   1.000
_cell.angle_alpha   90.00
_cell.angle_beta   90.00
_cell.angle_gamma   90.00
#
_symmetry.space_group_name_H-M   'P 1'
#
loop_
_entity.id
_entity.type
_entity.pdbx_description
1 polymer ?
#
loop_
_entity_poly.entity_id
_entity_poly.type
_entity_poly.pdbx_seq_one_letter_code
_entity_poly.pdbx_strand_id
1 'polypeptide(L)'
;MASLFLNGVCRHEPTASVLSPYFLFLNGVCRHEPKPCCSKDCVVFLNGVCRHEHHELLLYLVRYFLNGVCRHELKGNDERTKGSFLNGVCRHEQFENRAVATVIFLNGVCRHEQRLNEILFFPIFLNGVCRHERSSIED
;
A
#
# COMPACT_ATOMS: atom_id res chain seq x y z
N MET A 1 -1.66 1.52 -20.63
CA MET A 1 -1.61 2.97 -20.95
C MET A 1 -0.98 3.67 -19.75
N ALA A 2 -0.02 4.57 -19.95
CA ALA A 2 0.66 5.26 -18.84
C ALA A 2 0.17 6.71 -18.76
N SER A 3 -0.21 7.15 -17.56
CA SER A 3 -0.66 8.52 -17.31
C SER A 3 0.38 9.23 -16.45
N LEU A 4 0.92 10.34 -16.96
CA LEU A 4 1.89 11.18 -16.26
C LEU A 4 1.20 12.41 -15.67
N PHE A 5 1.40 12.66 -14.38
CA PHE A 5 0.88 13.81 -13.66
C PHE A 5 2.03 14.59 -13.02
N LEU A 6 2.16 15.89 -13.33
CA LEU A 6 3.14 16.77 -12.67
C LEU A 6 2.73 17.10 -11.23
N ASN A 7 1.49 17.51 -11.04
CA ASN A 7 0.84 17.62 -9.73
C ASN A 7 -0.55 17.02 -9.89
N GLY A 8 -0.84 15.92 -9.20
CA GLY A 8 -2.04 15.13 -9.49
C GLY A 8 -2.70 14.55 -8.26
N VAL A 9 -4.02 14.56 -8.28
CA VAL A 9 -4.83 13.72 -7.40
C VAL A 9 -5.50 12.67 -8.28
N CYS A 10 -5.34 11.40 -7.92
CA CYS A 10 -6.01 10.30 -8.60
C CYS A 10 -6.86 9.52 -7.60
N ARG A 11 -8.11 9.28 -7.96
CA ARG A 11 -8.98 8.36 -7.25
C ARG A 11 -9.37 7.25 -8.21
N HIS A 12 -9.09 6.01 -7.84
CA HIS A 12 -9.35 4.85 -8.67
C HIS A 12 -10.30 3.89 -7.94
N GLU A 13 -11.49 3.70 -8.51
CA GLU A 13 -12.56 2.84 -7.99
C GLU A 13 -12.96 1.78 -9.04
N PRO A 14 -12.03 0.90 -9.47
CA PRO A 14 -12.32 -0.04 -10.55
C PRO A 14 -13.37 -1.07 -10.11
N THR A 15 -14.29 -1.38 -11.02
CA THR A 15 -15.40 -2.33 -10.81
C THR A 15 -15.25 -3.65 -11.59
N ALA A 16 -14.18 -3.81 -12.36
CA ALA A 16 -13.85 -5.00 -13.14
C ALA A 16 -12.32 -5.10 -13.31
N SER A 17 -11.81 -6.26 -13.78
CA SER A 17 -10.37 -6.47 -14.04
C SER A 17 -9.90 -5.62 -15.24
N VAL A 18 -9.56 -4.37 -14.97
CA VAL A 18 -8.99 -3.46 -15.98
C VAL A 18 -7.50 -3.77 -16.16
N LEU A 19 -7.03 -3.73 -17.40
CA LEU A 19 -5.61 -3.80 -17.75
C LEU A 19 -4.82 -2.74 -16.97
N SER A 20 -3.84 -3.21 -16.20
CA SER A 20 -2.92 -2.45 -15.32
C SER A 20 -2.57 -1.06 -15.87
N PRO A 21 -3.18 0.02 -15.34
CA PRO A 21 -2.74 1.36 -15.64
C PRO A 21 -1.45 1.66 -14.88
N TYR A 22 -0.49 2.27 -15.57
CA TYR A 22 0.74 2.79 -14.94
C TYR A 22 0.51 4.27 -14.66
N PHE A 23 0.41 4.64 -13.38
CA PHE A 23 0.27 6.03 -12.97
C PHE A 23 1.62 6.56 -12.47
N LEU A 24 2.14 7.60 -13.11
CA LEU A 24 3.36 8.29 -12.69
C LEU A 24 3.01 9.68 -12.18
N PHE A 25 3.40 9.98 -10.94
CA PHE A 25 3.25 11.30 -10.33
C PHE A 25 4.62 11.88 -9.98
N LEU A 26 4.85 13.15 -10.34
CA LEU A 26 5.98 13.90 -9.79
C LEU A 26 5.66 14.34 -8.36
N ASN A 27 4.55 15.05 -8.16
CA ASN A 27 3.94 15.21 -6.83
C ASN A 27 2.49 14.75 -6.91
N GLY A 28 2.04 13.93 -5.96
CA GLY A 28 0.65 13.51 -6.03
C GLY A 28 0.10 12.79 -4.83
N VAL A 29 -1.23 12.74 -4.82
CA VAL A 29 -2.00 11.94 -3.88
C VAL A 29 -2.80 10.93 -4.68
N CYS A 30 -2.73 9.66 -4.30
CA CYS A 30 -3.60 8.65 -4.87
C CYS A 30 -4.40 7.92 -3.80
N ARG A 31 -5.68 7.69 -4.09
CA ARG A 31 -6.54 6.83 -3.29
C ARG A 31 -7.10 5.72 -4.17
N HIS A 32 -6.91 4.48 -3.75
CA HIS A 32 -7.51 3.32 -4.41
C HIS A 32 -8.55 2.70 -3.50
N GLU A 33 -9.76 2.55 -4.03
CA GLU A 33 -10.91 1.91 -3.38
C GLU A 33 -11.54 0.90 -4.36
N PRO A 34 -10.81 -0.16 -4.75
CA PRO A 34 -11.32 -1.15 -5.69
C PRO A 34 -12.47 -1.96 -5.07
N LYS A 35 -13.47 -2.29 -5.90
CA LYS A 35 -14.50 -3.29 -5.57
C LYS A 35 -13.92 -4.71 -5.70
N PRO A 36 -14.53 -5.75 -5.08
CA PRO A 36 -13.99 -7.12 -5.07
C PRO A 36 -13.83 -7.68 -6.49
N CYS A 37 -12.64 -7.52 -7.04
CA CYS A 37 -12.21 -8.10 -8.31
C CYS A 37 -10.68 -8.10 -8.40
N CYS A 38 -10.10 -9.03 -9.15
CA CYS A 38 -8.65 -9.13 -9.32
C CYS A 38 -8.11 -7.92 -10.10
N SER A 39 -7.30 -7.07 -9.46
CA SER A 39 -6.56 -5.99 -10.14
C SER A 39 -5.06 -6.04 -9.86
N LYS A 40 -4.28 -5.57 -10.85
CA LYS A 40 -2.85 -5.28 -10.72
C LYS A 40 -2.69 -3.80 -10.99
N ASP A 41 -2.30 -3.04 -9.97
CA ASP A 41 -2.05 -1.61 -10.10
C ASP A 41 -0.57 -1.30 -9.85
N CYS A 42 0.01 -0.46 -10.70
CA CYS A 42 1.39 0.00 -10.59
C CYS A 42 1.41 1.53 -10.51
N VAL A 43 1.85 2.05 -9.37
CA VAL A 43 1.85 3.49 -9.12
C VAL A 43 3.23 3.95 -8.67
N VAL A 44 3.77 4.95 -9.36
CA VAL A 44 5.09 5.51 -9.11
C VAL A 44 4.95 6.97 -8.72
N PHE A 45 5.57 7.35 -7.61
CA PHE A 45 5.65 8.72 -7.13
C PHE A 45 7.11 9.14 -6.99
N LEU A 46 7.44 10.36 -7.40
CA LEU A 46 8.66 11.01 -6.92
C LEU A 46 8.42 11.53 -5.49
N ASN A 47 7.41 12.38 -5.29
CA ASN A 47 6.91 12.73 -3.97
C ASN A 47 5.41 12.41 -3.88
N GLY A 48 4.96 11.68 -2.87
CA GLY A 48 3.54 11.41 -2.82
C GLY A 48 2.99 10.73 -1.60
N VAL A 49 1.67 10.83 -1.50
CA VAL A 49 0.87 10.14 -0.49
C VAL A 49 -0.03 9.15 -1.19
N CYS A 50 -0.07 7.93 -0.70
CA CYS A 50 -0.98 6.93 -1.22
C CYS A 50 -1.77 6.29 -0.09
N ARG A 51 -3.10 6.24 -0.25
CA ARG A 51 -4.01 5.59 0.69
C ARG A 51 -4.76 4.47 -0.02
N HIS A 52 -4.85 3.33 0.65
CA HIS A 52 -5.56 2.17 0.14
C HIS A 52 -6.54 1.68 1.19
N GLU A 53 -7.78 1.54 0.79
CA GLU A 53 -8.85 0.96 1.58
C GLU A 53 -9.44 -0.19 0.77
N HIS A 54 -9.23 -1.42 1.23
CA HIS A 54 -9.59 -2.64 0.49
C HIS A 54 -10.65 -3.46 1.23
N HIS A 55 -11.71 -3.83 0.51
CA HIS A 55 -12.75 -4.78 0.92
C HIS A 55 -12.65 -6.03 0.01
N GLU A 56 -12.21 -7.15 0.58
CA GLU A 56 -12.27 -8.51 0.02
C GLU A 56 -11.61 -8.77 -1.36
N LEU A 57 -10.41 -9.39 -1.32
CA LEU A 57 -9.69 -10.20 -2.34
C LEU A 57 -8.49 -9.62 -3.13
N LEU A 58 -7.68 -10.59 -3.58
CA LEU A 58 -6.35 -10.62 -4.22
C LEU A 58 -5.99 -9.44 -5.14
N LEU A 59 -5.29 -8.48 -4.54
CA LEU A 59 -4.62 -7.38 -5.23
C LEU A 59 -3.11 -7.60 -5.23
N TYR A 60 -2.48 -7.46 -6.40
CA TYR A 60 -1.03 -7.34 -6.50
C TYR A 60 -0.68 -5.90 -6.82
N LEU A 61 -0.24 -5.16 -5.80
CA LEU A 61 0.00 -3.74 -5.94
C LEU A 61 1.49 -3.42 -5.76
N VAL A 62 2.07 -2.81 -6.79
CA VAL A 62 3.49 -2.46 -6.85
C VAL A 62 3.64 -0.95 -6.80
N ARG A 63 4.44 -0.47 -5.84
CA ARG A 63 4.60 0.97 -5.60
C ARG A 63 6.05 1.36 -5.46
N TYR A 64 6.41 2.46 -6.09
CA TYR A 64 7.73 3.07 -5.96
C TYR A 64 7.60 4.51 -5.53
N PHE A 65 8.26 4.88 -4.43
CA PHE A 65 8.33 6.24 -3.92
C PHE A 65 9.78 6.67 -3.80
N LEU A 66 10.11 7.89 -4.25
CA LEU A 66 11.38 8.51 -3.83
C LEU A 66 11.21 9.12 -2.44
N ASN A 67 10.22 9.99 -2.23
CA ASN A 67 9.79 10.43 -0.91
C ASN A 67 8.30 10.17 -0.77
N GLY A 68 7.87 9.40 0.22
CA GLY A 68 6.45 9.10 0.28
C GLY A 68 5.90 8.56 1.56
N VAL A 69 4.60 8.78 1.72
CA VAL A 69 3.80 8.21 2.79
C VAL A 69 2.79 7.26 2.18
N CYS A 70 2.74 6.04 2.68
CA CYS A 70 1.73 5.09 2.26
C CYS A 70 0.94 4.61 3.49
N ARG A 71 -0.38 4.58 3.36
CA ARG A 71 -1.29 3.98 4.34
C ARG A 71 -2.09 2.86 3.68
N HIS A 72 -2.07 1.70 4.31
CA HIS A 72 -2.85 0.54 3.91
C HIS A 72 -3.83 0.20 5.03
N GLU A 73 -5.12 0.24 4.70
CA GLU A 73 -6.23 -0.16 5.56
C GLU A 73 -6.89 -1.38 4.92
N LEU A 74 -6.69 -2.56 5.53
CA LEU A 74 -7.14 -3.83 4.96
C LEU A 74 -8.28 -4.45 5.74
N LYS A 75 -9.34 -4.81 5.02
CA LYS A 75 -10.47 -5.62 5.46
C LYS A 75 -10.70 -6.75 4.43
N GLY A 76 -10.09 -7.92 4.62
CA GLY A 76 -10.27 -9.06 3.71
C GLY A 76 -9.14 -10.09 3.73
N ASN A 77 -9.31 -11.19 2.97
CA ASN A 77 -8.63 -12.48 3.20
C ASN A 77 -7.39 -12.82 2.34
N ASP A 78 -6.93 -11.99 1.38
CA ASP A 78 -5.68 -12.24 0.63
C ASP A 78 -5.18 -10.97 -0.08
N GLU A 79 -4.11 -10.34 0.39
CA GLU A 79 -3.45 -9.21 -0.32
C GLU A 79 -1.94 -9.45 -0.45
N ARG A 80 -1.38 -9.17 -1.64
CA ARG A 80 0.07 -9.17 -1.88
C ARG A 80 0.54 -7.77 -2.27
N THR A 81 1.16 -7.05 -1.34
CA THR A 81 1.70 -5.72 -1.61
C THR A 81 3.21 -5.72 -1.70
N LYS A 82 3.73 -4.97 -2.68
CA LYS A 82 5.14 -4.63 -2.77
C LYS A 82 5.31 -3.12 -2.83
N GLY A 83 6.00 -2.56 -1.86
CA GLY A 83 6.36 -1.14 -1.84
C GLY A 83 7.86 -0.95 -1.73
N SER A 84 8.41 0.01 -2.46
CA SER A 84 9.81 0.44 -2.33
C SER A 84 9.87 1.95 -2.13
N PHE A 85 10.64 2.38 -1.14
CA PHE A 85 10.80 3.78 -0.74
C PHE A 85 12.30 4.13 -0.66
N LEU A 86 12.70 5.28 -1.20
CA LEU A 86 14.02 5.84 -0.88
C LEU A 86 13.96 6.50 0.51
N ASN A 87 13.06 7.47 0.71
CA ASN A 87 12.71 7.99 2.02
C ASN A 87 11.20 7.83 2.23
N GLY A 88 10.76 7.18 3.31
CA GLY A 88 9.32 7.02 3.43
C GLY A 88 8.79 6.55 4.76
N VAL A 89 7.49 6.73 4.89
CA VAL A 89 6.70 6.23 6.01
C VAL A 89 5.65 5.30 5.45
N CYS A 90 5.55 4.09 5.99
CA CYS A 90 4.43 3.21 5.69
C CYS A 90 3.67 2.86 6.96
N ARG A 91 2.34 2.92 6.89
CA ARG A 91 1.45 2.46 7.95
C ARG A 91 0.53 1.37 7.42
N HIS A 92 0.47 0.25 8.12
CA HIS A 92 -0.44 -0.85 7.83
C HIS A 92 -1.39 -1.02 9.02
N GLU A 93 -2.68 -0.87 8.78
CA GLU A 93 -3.76 -1.21 9.70
C GLU A 93 -4.53 -2.38 9.11
N GLN A 94 -4.45 -3.55 9.76
CA GLN A 94 -5.03 -4.78 9.23
C GLN A 94 -6.05 -5.37 10.20
N PHE A 95 -7.27 -5.60 9.69
CA PHE A 95 -8.42 -6.07 10.47
C PHE A 95 -8.66 -7.58 10.34
N GLU A 96 -8.39 -8.22 9.19
CA GLU A 96 -8.66 -9.66 8.94
C GLU A 96 -7.60 -10.38 8.06
N ASN A 97 -7.70 -11.72 7.95
CA ASN A 97 -6.64 -12.72 7.68
C ASN A 97 -5.80 -12.58 6.37
N ARG A 98 -4.57 -13.12 6.43
CA ARG A 98 -3.62 -13.40 5.33
C ARG A 98 -3.27 -12.23 4.41
N ALA A 99 -2.40 -11.35 4.90
CA ALA A 99 -1.70 -10.40 4.05
C ALA A 99 -0.21 -10.76 3.95
N VAL A 100 0.34 -10.69 2.73
CA VAL A 100 1.79 -10.70 2.49
C VAL A 100 2.19 -9.31 2.01
N ALA A 101 2.97 -8.61 2.82
CA ALA A 101 3.43 -7.28 2.48
C ALA A 101 4.95 -7.21 2.56
N THR A 102 5.59 -6.92 1.44
CA THR A 102 7.04 -6.65 1.38
C THR A 102 7.24 -5.17 1.14
N VAL A 103 7.86 -4.49 2.11
CA VAL A 103 8.13 -3.05 2.00
C VAL A 103 9.61 -2.79 2.21
N ILE A 104 10.25 -2.21 1.20
CA ILE A 104 11.68 -1.93 1.18
C ILE A 104 11.86 -0.42 1.38
N PHE A 105 12.76 -0.04 2.28
CA PHE A 105 13.14 1.34 2.55
C PHE A 105 14.66 1.48 2.46
N LEU A 106 15.15 2.57 1.84
CA LEU A 106 16.52 3.01 2.07
C LEU A 106 16.60 3.74 3.42
N ASN A 107 15.78 4.78 3.62
CA ASN A 107 15.55 5.43 4.91
C ASN A 107 14.06 5.42 5.21
N GLY A 108 13.62 4.92 6.35
CA GLY A 108 12.19 4.94 6.60
C GLY A 108 11.69 4.53 7.96
N VAL A 109 10.39 4.75 8.13
CA VAL A 109 9.64 4.37 9.32
C VAL A 109 8.48 3.50 8.87
N CYS A 110 8.31 2.36 9.53
CA CYS A 110 7.10 1.58 9.39
C CYS A 110 6.34 1.48 10.72
N ARG A 111 5.01 1.58 10.65
CA ARG A 111 4.11 1.25 11.76
C ARG A 111 3.14 0.18 11.30
N HIS A 112 3.02 -0.87 12.08
CA HIS A 112 2.13 -1.98 11.79
C HIS A 112 1.19 -2.22 12.96
N GLU A 113 -0.11 -2.13 12.69
CA GLU A 113 -1.18 -2.31 13.67
C GLU A 113 -2.04 -3.50 13.25
N GLN A 114 -2.00 -4.57 14.05
CA GLN A 114 -2.60 -5.86 13.74
C GLN A 114 -3.70 -6.24 14.73
N ARG A 115 -4.88 -6.63 14.22
CA ARG A 115 -5.96 -7.24 15.01
C ARG A 115 -5.92 -8.78 15.08
N LEU A 116 -5.32 -9.48 14.12
CA LEU A 116 -5.26 -10.96 14.05
C LEU A 116 -3.86 -11.49 13.65
N ASN A 117 -3.65 -12.81 13.82
CA ASN A 117 -2.31 -13.45 13.88
C ASN A 117 -1.69 -13.95 12.54
N GLU A 118 -2.38 -13.94 11.39
CA GLU A 118 -1.84 -14.51 10.13
C GLU A 118 -1.34 -13.47 9.12
N ILE A 119 -0.29 -12.72 9.45
CA ILE A 119 0.31 -11.73 8.54
C ILE A 119 1.81 -11.99 8.36
N LEU A 120 2.26 -12.11 7.11
CA LEU A 120 3.67 -12.16 6.75
C LEU A 120 4.11 -10.76 6.27
N PHE A 121 4.56 -9.94 7.20
CA PHE A 121 5.11 -8.61 6.93
C PHE A 121 6.63 -8.63 6.93
N PHE A 122 7.24 -8.27 5.80
CA PHE A 122 8.69 -8.24 5.61
C PHE A 122 9.16 -6.81 5.32
N PRO A 123 9.36 -5.99 6.36
CA PRO A 123 9.97 -4.68 6.17
C PRO A 123 11.50 -4.86 6.06
N ILE A 124 12.09 -4.30 5.00
CA ILE A 124 13.52 -4.31 4.76
C ILE A 124 14.00 -2.87 4.80
N PHE A 125 14.97 -2.55 5.65
CA PHE A 125 15.55 -1.21 5.78
C PHE A 125 17.05 -1.26 5.52
N LEU A 126 17.59 -0.23 4.86
CA LEU A 126 19.01 0.11 5.02
C LEU A 126 19.21 0.92 6.30
N ASN A 127 18.40 1.97 6.50
CA ASN A 127 18.29 2.75 7.73
C ASN A 127 16.81 2.94 8.08
N GLY A 128 16.42 2.73 9.33
CA GLY A 128 15.05 2.96 9.71
C GLY A 128 14.61 2.23 10.96
N VAL A 129 13.33 2.39 11.25
CA VAL A 129 12.68 1.75 12.41
C VAL A 129 11.33 1.18 12.02
N CYS A 130 10.96 0.10 12.70
CA CYS A 130 9.65 -0.52 12.55
C CYS A 130 9.01 -0.73 13.91
N ARG A 131 7.80 -0.19 14.10
CA ARG A 131 6.97 -0.43 15.29
C ARG A 131 5.85 -1.41 14.95
N HIS A 132 5.66 -2.40 15.82
CA HIS A 132 4.58 -3.37 15.75
C HIS A 132 3.65 -3.22 16.95
N GLU A 133 2.37 -3.04 16.68
CA GLU A 133 1.30 -2.88 17.67
C GLU A 133 0.27 -3.97 17.43
N ARG A 134 0.01 -4.77 18.47
CA ARG A 134 -1.05 -5.76 18.46
C ARG A 134 -2.20 -5.19 19.28
N SER A 135 -3.35 -5.04 18.66
CA SER A 135 -4.59 -4.80 19.40
C SER A 135 -5.09 -6.14 19.93
N SER A 136 -5.15 -6.27 21.25
CA SER A 136 -5.88 -7.37 21.91
C SER A 136 -7.34 -7.37 21.46
N ILE A 137 -7.90 -8.55 21.23
CA ILE A 137 -9.33 -8.72 20.93
C ILE A 137 -10.08 -8.53 22.26
N GLU A 138 -10.22 -7.30 22.72
CA GLU A 138 -11.12 -6.92 23.81
C GLU A 138 -11.79 -5.61 23.35
N ASP A 139 -13.01 -5.76 22.84
CA ASP A 139 -14.12 -4.79 22.61
C ASP A 139 -14.84 -4.99 21.25
#